data_AF-A0ABD5GLT2-F1
#
_entry.id   AF-A0ABD5GLT2-F1
#
_cell.length_a   1.000
_cell.length_b   1.000
_cell.length_c   1.000
_cell.angle_alpha   90.00
_cell.angle_beta   90.00
_cell.angle_gamma   90.00
#
_symmetry.space_group_name_H-M   'P 1'
#
loop_
_entity.id
_entity.type
_entity.pdbx_description
1 polymer ?
#
loop_
_entity_poly.entity_id
_entity_poly.type
_entity_poly.pdbx_seq_one_letter_code
_entity_poly.pdbx_strand_id
1 'polypeptide(L)'
;MAKPRTTIRALREFSHYHLGTIDGGQEKAVPDDIAEALIGMGLAERVEVADGQAQPEPQPEPQPEPQPEPQPEPQPEPQPEPAAPKAASRKGAK
;
A
#
# COMPACT_ATOMS: atom_id res chain seq x y z
N MET A 1 -21.54 -4.03 -20.88
CA MET A 1 -21.57 -5.50 -20.94
C MET A 1 -20.55 -6.02 -19.94
N ALA A 2 -20.96 -6.84 -18.97
CA ALA A 2 -20.00 -7.49 -18.06
C ALA A 2 -19.10 -8.42 -18.89
N LYS A 3 -17.79 -8.39 -18.66
CA LYS A 3 -16.86 -9.37 -19.27
C LYS A 3 -17.20 -10.76 -18.72
N PRO A 4 -17.13 -11.83 -19.54
CA PRO A 4 -17.38 -13.19 -19.07
C PRO A 4 -16.33 -13.56 -18.01
N ARG A 5 -16.75 -14.32 -17.00
CA ARG A 5 -15.93 -14.68 -15.84
C ARG A 5 -16.01 -16.18 -15.63
N THR A 6 -14.87 -16.77 -15.39
CA THR A 6 -14.69 -18.19 -15.15
C THR A 6 -14.19 -18.38 -13.72
N THR A 7 -14.80 -19.31 -13.01
CA THR A 7 -14.28 -19.74 -11.71
C THR A 7 -13.14 -20.72 -11.92
N ILE A 8 -12.01 -20.43 -11.28
CA ILE A 8 -10.84 -21.30 -11.28
C ILE A 8 -10.50 -21.73 -9.87
N ARG A 9 -9.93 -22.91 -9.73
CA ARG A 9 -9.28 -23.39 -8.51
C ARG A 9 -7.79 -23.36 -8.71
N ALA A 10 -7.07 -22.58 -7.89
CA ALA A 10 -5.62 -22.59 -7.94
C ALA A 10 -5.07 -23.96 -7.56
N LEU A 11 -4.08 -24.45 -8.30
CA LEU A 11 -3.41 -25.72 -8.01
C LEU A 11 -2.22 -25.52 -7.07
N ARG A 12 -1.62 -24.33 -7.08
CA ARG A 12 -0.49 -23.93 -6.24
C ARG A 12 -0.60 -22.48 -5.83
N GLU A 13 0.20 -22.08 -4.85
CA GLU A 13 0.33 -20.68 -4.50
C GLU A 13 0.93 -19.88 -5.67
N PHE A 14 0.28 -18.79 -6.07
CA PHE A 14 0.85 -17.83 -7.01
C PHE A 14 0.37 -16.41 -6.70
N SER A 15 1.25 -15.45 -6.96
CA SER A 15 0.91 -14.03 -6.89
C SER A 15 0.49 -13.53 -8.27
N HIS A 16 -0.69 -12.92 -8.36
CA HIS A 16 -1.18 -12.28 -9.58
C HIS A 16 -1.42 -10.79 -9.34
N TYR A 17 -0.92 -9.95 -10.24
CA TYR A 17 -0.85 -8.48 -10.07
C TYR A 17 -2.17 -7.83 -9.64
N HIS A 18 -3.31 -8.33 -10.13
CA HIS A 18 -4.64 -7.81 -9.78
C HIS A 18 -5.41 -8.63 -8.74
N LEU A 19 -5.01 -9.87 -8.49
CA LEU A 19 -5.80 -10.79 -7.64
C LEU A 19 -5.13 -11.05 -6.28
N GLY A 20 -3.94 -10.50 -6.05
CA GLY A 20 -3.11 -10.76 -4.88
C GLY A 20 -2.48 -12.14 -4.92
N THR A 21 -2.06 -12.63 -3.76
CA THR A 21 -1.62 -14.00 -3.58
C THR A 21 -2.83 -14.92 -3.52
N ILE A 22 -2.82 -15.97 -4.34
CA ILE A 22 -3.84 -17.01 -4.37
C ILE A 22 -3.18 -18.30 -3.92
N ASP A 23 -3.65 -18.84 -2.80
CA ASP A 23 -3.19 -20.12 -2.25
C ASP A 23 -3.65 -21.32 -3.09
N GLY A 24 -2.89 -22.42 -3.02
CA GLY A 24 -3.27 -23.68 -3.63
C GLY A 24 -4.58 -24.21 -3.04
N GLY A 25 -5.51 -24.60 -3.90
CA GLY A 25 -6.84 -25.07 -3.57
C GLY A 25 -7.90 -23.98 -3.47
N GLN A 26 -7.54 -22.69 -3.54
CA GLN A 26 -8.48 -21.58 -3.45
C GLN A 26 -9.28 -21.40 -4.76
N GLU A 27 -10.59 -21.26 -4.64
CA GLU A 27 -11.49 -20.97 -5.77
C GLU A 27 -11.71 -19.46 -5.91
N LYS A 28 -11.54 -18.93 -7.13
CA LYS A 28 -11.70 -17.50 -7.41
C LYS A 28 -12.32 -17.27 -8.78
N ALA A 29 -13.27 -16.34 -8.85
CA ALA A 29 -13.92 -15.95 -10.09
C ALA A 29 -13.13 -14.85 -10.80
N VAL A 30 -12.42 -15.22 -11.86
CA VAL A 30 -11.53 -14.35 -12.64
C VAL A 30 -12.11 -14.11 -14.04
N PRO A 31 -11.71 -13.06 -14.75
CA PRO A 31 -12.07 -12.89 -16.16
C PRO A 31 -11.61 -14.09 -17.00
N ASP A 32 -12.36 -14.43 -18.05
CA ASP A 32 -12.06 -15.59 -18.90
C ASP A 32 -10.64 -15.56 -19.47
N ASP A 33 -10.16 -14.39 -19.94
CA ASP A 33 -8.79 -14.24 -20.45
C ASP A 33 -7.72 -14.65 -19.41
N ILE A 34 -7.98 -14.35 -18.14
CA ILE A 34 -7.09 -14.69 -17.03
C ILE A 34 -7.24 -16.17 -16.67
N ALA A 35 -8.46 -16.70 -16.67
CA ALA A 35 -8.69 -18.12 -16.42
C ALA A 35 -7.97 -18.99 -17.45
N GLU A 36 -8.08 -18.68 -18.74
CA GLU A 36 -7.40 -19.42 -19.80
C GLU A 36 -5.88 -19.36 -19.66
N ALA A 37 -5.32 -18.19 -19.34
CA ALA A 37 -3.89 -18.07 -19.08
C ALA A 37 -3.44 -18.93 -17.89
N LEU A 38 -4.16 -18.87 -16.77
CA LEU A 38 -3.82 -19.62 -15.55
C LEU A 38 -3.97 -21.14 -15.75
N ILE A 39 -5.00 -21.56 -16.46
CA ILE A 39 -5.23 -22.97 -16.80
C ILE A 39 -4.16 -23.45 -17.80
N GLY A 40 -3.88 -22.68 -18.84
CA GLY A 40 -2.86 -23.01 -19.83
C GLY A 40 -1.44 -23.10 -19.25
N MET A 41 -1.16 -22.34 -18.20
CA MET A 41 0.10 -22.40 -17.46
C MET A 41 0.13 -23.50 -16.39
N GLY A 42 -0.96 -24.26 -16.20
CA GLY A 42 -1.06 -25.30 -15.16
C GLY A 42 -1.04 -24.74 -13.74
N LEU A 43 -1.45 -23.47 -13.57
CA LEU A 43 -1.52 -22.79 -12.27
C LEU A 43 -2.88 -22.99 -11.60
N ALA A 44 -3.92 -23.25 -12.39
CA ALA A 44 -5.28 -23.40 -11.93
C ALA A 44 -6.08 -24.38 -12.80
N GLU A 45 -7.21 -24.84 -12.30
CA GLU A 45 -8.18 -25.69 -12.99
C GLU A 45 -9.52 -24.98 -13.11
N ARG A 46 -10.27 -25.21 -14.20
CA ARG A 46 -11.63 -24.67 -14.37
C ARG A 46 -12.58 -25.39 -13.43
N VAL A 47 -13.32 -24.63 -12.63
CA VAL A 47 -14.41 -25.15 -11.81
C VAL A 47 -15.72 -24.80 -12.49
N GLU A 48 -16.47 -25.81 -12.91
CA GLU A 48 -17.83 -25.65 -13.43
C GLU A 48 -18.77 -25.31 -12.27
N VAL A 49 -18.79 -24.03 -11.88
CA VAL A 49 -19.89 -23.49 -11.07
C VAL A 49 -21.05 -23.22 -12.03
N ALA A 50 -22.23 -23.75 -11.72
CA ALA A 50 -23.42 -23.53 -12.53
C ALA A 50 -23.67 -22.02 -12.64
N ASP A 51 -23.45 -21.49 -13.86
CA ASP A 51 -23.69 -20.13 -14.30
C ASP A 51 -25.03 -19.59 -13.73
N GLY A 52 -24.98 -18.81 -12.66
CA GLY A 52 -26.18 -18.31 -12.00
C GLY A 52 -26.05 -17.99 -10.52
N GLN A 53 -25.01 -18.50 -9.84
CA GLN A 53 -24.73 -18.07 -8.47
C GLN A 53 -23.89 -16.80 -8.49
N ALA A 54 -24.52 -15.70 -8.10
CA ALA A 54 -23.93 -14.38 -7.95
C ALA A 54 -22.49 -14.48 -7.43
N GLN A 55 -21.53 -14.03 -8.24
CA GLN A 55 -20.17 -13.85 -7.74
C GLN A 55 -20.22 -12.99 -6.48
N PRO A 56 -19.53 -13.36 -5.39
CA PRO A 56 -19.29 -12.41 -4.33
C PRO A 56 -18.60 -11.20 -4.96
N GLU A 57 -19.18 -10.02 -4.80
CA GLU A 57 -18.54 -8.77 -5.20
C GLU A 57 -17.12 -8.76 -4.60
N PRO A 58 -16.11 -8.31 -5.36
CA PRO A 58 -14.76 -8.19 -4.82
C PRO A 58 -14.84 -7.38 -3.52
N GLN A 59 -14.31 -7.92 -2.42
CA GLN A 59 -14.21 -7.16 -1.18
C GLN A 59 -13.53 -5.83 -1.48
N PRO A 60 -14.06 -4.70 -0.96
CA PRO A 60 -13.42 -3.41 -1.15
C PRO A 60 -11.97 -3.49 -0.68
N GLU A 61 -11.04 -3.00 -1.50
CA GLU A 61 -9.64 -2.89 -1.12
C GLU A 61 -9.52 -2.14 0.22
N PRO A 62 -8.64 -2.57 1.14
CA PRO A 62 -8.40 -1.81 2.36
C PRO A 62 -7.95 -0.40 1.97
N GLN A 63 -8.64 0.62 2.47
CA GLN A 63 -8.23 2.00 2.24
C GLN A 63 -6.79 2.18 2.76
N PRO A 64 -5.90 2.85 2.00
CA PRO A 64 -4.57 3.18 2.49
C PRO A 64 -4.67 3.95 3.81
N GLU A 65 -3.87 3.56 4.81
CA GLU A 65 -3.83 4.25 6.10
C GLU A 65 -3.48 5.73 5.91
N PRO A 66 -4.08 6.64 6.69
CA PRO A 66 -3.74 8.06 6.64
C PRO A 66 -2.26 8.26 6.97
N GLN A 67 -1.56 9.05 6.15
CA GLN A 67 -0.17 9.41 6.43
C GLN A 67 -0.08 10.20 7.75
N PRO A 68 0.97 9.96 8.57
CA PRO A 68 1.20 10.74 9.78
C PRO A 68 1.42 12.21 9.44
N GLU A 69 0.83 13.11 10.23
CA GLU A 69 1.01 14.55 10.06
C GLU A 69 2.48 14.97 10.28
N PRO A 70 2.99 15.95 9.52
CA PRO A 70 4.34 16.46 9.72
C PRO A 70 4.49 17.09 11.10
N GLN A 71 5.58 16.76 11.80
CA GLN A 71 5.89 17.40 13.09
C GLN A 71 6.19 18.89 12.91
N PRO A 72 5.79 19.74 13.87
CA PRO A 72 6.11 21.16 13.85
C PRO A 72 7.63 21.39 13.89
N GLU A 73 8.10 22.36 13.09
CA GLU A 73 9.52 22.73 13.05
C GLU A 73 9.99 23.30 14.40
N PRO A 74 11.24 23.02 14.80
CA PRO A 74 11.83 23.58 16.01
C PRO A 74 11.94 25.11 15.90
N GLN A 75 11.54 25.81 16.97
CA GLN A 75 11.73 27.26 17.05
C GLN A 75 13.22 27.63 17.08
N PRO A 76 13.61 28.74 16.42
CA PRO A 76 14.98 29.24 16.46
C PRO A 76 15.41 29.58 17.89
N GLU A 77 16.63 29.19 18.26
CA GLU A 77 17.21 29.50 19.55
C GLU A 77 17.43 31.02 19.73
N PRO A 78 17.25 31.55 20.96
CA PRO A 78 17.51 32.95 21.24
C PRO A 78 19.00 33.28 20.99
N GLN A 79 19.26 34.36 20.25
CA GLN A 79 20.62 34.84 20.05
C GLN A 79 21.24 35.29 21.39
N PRO A 80 22.55 35.02 21.59
CA PRO A 80 23.26 35.50 22.77
C PRO A 80 23.29 37.04 22.80
N GLU A 81 22.93 37.61 23.94
CA GLU A 81 23.07 39.05 24.19
C GLU A 81 24.55 39.46 24.10
N PRO A 82 24.87 40.62 23.50
CA PRO A 82 26.23 41.12 23.44
C PRO A 82 26.73 41.41 24.86
N ALA A 83 27.74 40.65 25.29
CA ALA A 83 28.47 40.93 26.51
C ALA A 83 29.12 42.32 26.40
N ALA A 84 28.62 43.27 27.18
CA ALA A 84 29.25 44.59 27.32
C ALA A 84 30.73 44.40 27.69
N PRO A 85 31.68 45.03 26.97
CA PRO A 85 33.09 44.88 27.30
C PRO A 85 33.34 45.48 28.67
N LYS A 86 33.62 44.61 29.66
CA LYS A 86 34.25 45.05 30.90
C LYS A 86 35.66 45.53 30.57
N ALA A 87 35.95 46.73 31.07
CA ALA A 87 37.25 47.40 31.20
C ALA A 87 37.75 48.22 30.01
N ALA A 88 37.49 49.53 30.08
CA ALA A 88 38.51 50.52 29.76
C ALA A 88 38.82 51.33 31.03
N SER A 89 39.77 50.82 31.82
CA SER A 89 40.55 51.66 32.73
C SER A 89 41.19 52.79 31.93
N ARG A 90 40.91 54.04 32.27
CA ARG A 90 41.92 55.11 32.16
C ARG A 90 41.97 55.88 33.47
N LYS A 91 42.95 55.45 34.26
CA LYS A 91 43.64 56.19 35.31
C LYS A 91 43.95 57.61 34.83
N GLY A 92 43.66 58.60 35.67
CA GLY A 92 44.20 59.96 35.55
C GLY A 92 43.16 61.07 35.45
N ALA A 93 42.78 61.65 36.59
CA ALA A 93 42.33 63.03 36.66
C ALA A 93 42.92 63.65 37.94
N LYS A 94 43.34 64.89 37.74
CA LYS A 94 44.29 65.74 38.47
C LYS A 94 43.94 66.03 39.93
#